data_AF-A0A9D7HLU7-F1
#
_entry.id   AF-A0A9D7HLU7-F1
#
_cell.length_a   1.000
_cell.length_b   1.000
_cell.length_c   1.000
_cell.angle_alpha   90.00
_cell.angle_beta   90.00
_cell.angle_gamma   90.00
#
_symmetry.space_group_name_H-M   'P 1'
#
loop_
_entity.id
_entity.type
_entity.pdbx_description
1 polymer ?
#
loop_
_entity_poly.entity_id
_entity_poly.type
_entity_poly.pdbx_seq_one_letter_code
_entity_poly.pdbx_strand_id
1 'polypeptide(L)'
;MVAYYEAPDARPPAHLLPKMAQVLGASVEVLLGVSQPRRPKRLATNRLERRLLEIEKLDPKAKRQITQLLDTFIEREKHKQRISAQEA
;
A
#
# COMPACT_ATOMS: atom_id res chain seq x y z
N MET A 1 5.14 -31.00 -11.50
CA MET A 1 5.63 -30.06 -12.53
C MET A 1 4.61 -28.93 -12.62
N VAL A 2 4.98 -27.68 -12.35
CA VAL A 2 4.01 -26.55 -12.26
C VAL A 2 3.70 -25.94 -13.62
N ALA A 3 4.60 -26.09 -14.60
CA ALA A 3 4.52 -25.54 -15.96
C ALA A 3 3.22 -25.88 -16.71
N TYR A 4 2.53 -26.98 -16.34
CA TYR A 4 1.24 -27.33 -16.94
C TYR A 4 0.17 -26.26 -16.69
N TYR A 5 0.21 -25.56 -15.55
CA TYR A 5 -0.78 -24.54 -15.18
C TYR A 5 -0.47 -23.13 -15.69
N GLU A 6 0.61 -22.98 -16.46
CA GLU A 6 1.00 -21.71 -17.07
C GLU A 6 0.43 -21.56 -18.49
N ALA A 7 -0.12 -22.64 -19.06
CA ALA A 7 -0.79 -22.57 -20.34
C ALA A 7 -2.14 -21.81 -20.25
N PRO A 8 -2.55 -21.07 -21.29
CA PRO A 8 -3.76 -20.24 -21.27
C PRO A 8 -5.04 -21.00 -20.92
N ASP A 9 -5.13 -22.27 -21.31
CA ASP A 9 -6.31 -23.12 -21.09
C ASP A 9 -6.18 -24.02 -19.85
N ALA A 10 -5.07 -23.92 -19.12
CA ALA A 10 -4.82 -24.77 -17.99
C ALA A 10 -5.65 -24.32 -16.78
N ARG A 11 -6.41 -25.26 -16.22
CA ARG A 11 -7.25 -25.03 -15.04
C ARG A 11 -6.55 -25.64 -13.83
N PRO A 12 -5.88 -24.84 -12.99
CA PRO A 12 -5.30 -25.36 -11.75
C PRO A 12 -6.41 -25.89 -10.85
N PRO A 13 -6.19 -27.02 -10.15
CA PRO A 13 -7.15 -27.53 -9.20
C PRO A 13 -7.32 -26.54 -8.04
N ALA A 14 -8.56 -26.40 -7.57
CA ALA A 14 -8.95 -25.34 -6.62
C ALA A 14 -8.14 -25.32 -5.33
N HIS A 15 -7.64 -26.47 -4.87
CA HIS A 15 -6.83 -26.58 -3.66
C HIS A 15 -5.42 -25.98 -3.80
N LEU A 16 -4.90 -25.81 -5.03
CA LEU A 16 -3.59 -25.21 -5.26
C LEU A 16 -3.64 -23.68 -5.34
N LEU A 17 -4.79 -23.10 -5.70
CA LEU A 17 -4.95 -21.66 -5.86
C LEU A 17 -4.61 -20.85 -4.60
N PRO A 18 -5.05 -21.23 -3.38
CA PRO A 18 -4.67 -20.51 -2.16
C PRO A 18 -3.16 -20.54 -1.91
N LYS A 19 -2.52 -21.68 -2.20
CA LYS A 19 -1.08 -21.86 -2.00
C LYS A 19 -0.28 -21.03 -3.02
N MET A 20 -0.73 -20.97 -4.27
CA MET A 20 -0.16 -20.11 -5.30
C MET A 20 -0.32 -18.63 -4.94
N ALA A 21 -1.51 -18.22 -4.49
CA ALA A 21 -1.79 -16.85 -4.04
C ALA A 21 -0.83 -16.41 -2.92
N GLN A 22 -0.61 -17.28 -1.94
CA GLN A 22 0.30 -17.00 -0.82
C GLN A 22 1.75 -16.83 -1.27
N VAL A 23 2.24 -17.70 -2.16
CA VAL A 23 3.63 -17.64 -2.67
C VAL A 23 3.84 -16.42 -3.58
N LEU A 24 2.84 -16.07 -4.39
CA LEU A 24 2.91 -14.96 -5.34
C LEU A 24 2.58 -13.60 -4.71
N GLY A 25 2.13 -13.57 -3.45
CA GLY A 25 1.71 -12.34 -2.77
C GLY A 25 0.48 -11.67 -3.42
N ALA A 26 -0.34 -12.44 -4.12
CA ALA A 26 -1.55 -11.98 -4.80
C ALA A 26 -2.81 -12.61 -4.17
N SER A 27 -4.00 -12.08 -4.43
CA SER A 27 -5.24 -12.74 -4.03
C SER A 27 -5.67 -13.79 -5.06
N VAL A 28 -6.47 -14.77 -4.64
CA VAL A 28 -7.02 -15.79 -5.54
C VAL A 28 -7.86 -15.15 -6.66
N GLU A 29 -8.60 -14.09 -6.35
CA GLU A 29 -9.37 -13.31 -7.33
C GLU A 29 -8.49 -12.65 -8.40
N VAL A 30 -7.28 -12.21 -8.02
CA VAL A 30 -6.30 -11.66 -8.97
C VAL A 30 -5.74 -12.76 -9.86
N LEU A 31 -5.48 -13.95 -9.31
CA LEU A 31 -5.03 -15.10 -10.10
C LEU A 31 -6.10 -15.58 -11.10
N LEU A 32 -7.37 -15.46 -10.75
CA LEU A 32 -8.50 -15.81 -11.62
C LEU A 32 -8.92 -14.69 -12.58
N GLY A 33 -8.26 -13.52 -12.51
CA GLY A 33 -8.59 -12.36 -13.34
C GLY A 33 -9.90 -11.64 -12.98
N VAL A 34 -10.51 -11.97 -11.84
CA VAL A 34 -11.76 -11.37 -11.34
C VAL A 34 -11.50 -9.99 -10.72
N SER A 35 -10.30 -9.80 -10.16
CA SER A 35 -9.91 -8.55 -9.49
C SER A 35 -8.59 -8.04 -10.06
N GLN A 36 -8.43 -6.72 -10.10
CA GLN A 36 -7.14 -6.15 -10.52
C GLN A 36 -6.10 -6.34 -9.41
N PRO A 37 -4.84 -6.65 -9.76
CA PRO A 37 -3.77 -6.71 -8.77
C PRO A 37 -3.71 -5.37 -8.04
N ARG A 38 -3.74 -5.42 -6.71
CA ARG A 38 -3.50 -4.22 -5.89
C ARG A 38 -2.09 -3.73 -6.21
N ARG A 39 -1.99 -2.78 -7.14
CA ARG A 39 -0.77 -2.02 -7.33
C ARG A 39 -0.52 -1.34 -5.98
N PRO A 40 0.63 -1.57 -5.32
CA PRO A 40 0.98 -0.71 -4.21
C PRO A 40 0.90 0.71 -4.78
N LYS A 41 0.06 1.56 -4.18
CA LYS A 41 0.10 2.99 -4.50
C LYS A 41 1.55 3.37 -4.25
N ARG A 42 2.36 3.50 -5.32
CA ARG A 42 3.68 4.09 -5.24
C ARG A 42 3.40 5.45 -4.65
N LEU A 43 3.66 5.59 -3.35
CA LEU A 43 3.52 6.88 -2.69
C LEU A 43 4.44 7.77 -3.50
N ALA A 44 3.82 8.73 -4.18
CA ALA A 44 4.55 9.67 -4.99
C ALA A 44 5.62 10.25 -4.07
N THR A 45 6.88 10.12 -4.49
CA THR A 45 8.10 10.62 -3.84
C THR A 45 8.83 9.58 -2.98
N ASN A 46 9.75 8.85 -3.64
CA ASN A 46 10.87 8.08 -3.05
C ASN A 46 11.59 8.84 -1.89
N ARG A 47 11.57 10.18 -1.92
CA ARG A 47 12.10 11.05 -0.86
C ARG A 47 11.28 11.05 0.44
N LEU A 48 9.94 10.97 0.37
CA LEU A 48 9.09 10.92 1.57
C LEU A 48 9.21 9.57 2.27
N GLU A 49 9.22 8.48 1.51
CA GLU A 49 9.44 7.13 2.08
C GLU A 49 10.80 7.02 2.75
N ARG A 50 11.88 7.51 2.12
CA ARG A 50 13.22 7.56 2.75
C ARG A 50 13.23 8.37 4.04
N ARG A 51 12.60 9.55 4.04
CA ARG A 51 12.51 10.40 5.24
C ARG A 51 11.71 9.72 6.36
N LEU A 52 10.61 9.03 6.03
CA LEU A 52 9.83 8.29 7.01
C LEU A 52 10.63 7.14 7.63
N LEU A 53 11.38 6.38 6.81
CA LEU A 53 12.27 5.31 7.28
C LEU A 53 13.43 5.85 8.14
N GLU A 54 13.95 7.04 7.83
CA GLU A 54 14.95 7.72 8.66
C GLU A 54 14.35 8.18 9.99
N ILE A 55 13.14 8.76 9.99
CA ILE A 55 12.42 9.18 11.19
C ILE A 55 12.12 7.98 12.10
N GLU A 56 11.85 6.81 11.54
CA GLU A 56 11.60 5.59 12.31
C GLU A 56 12.82 5.11 13.11
N LYS A 57 14.04 5.40 12.62
CA LYS A 57 15.31 5.07 13.27
C LYS A 57 15.78 6.09 14.32
N LEU A 58 15.09 7.21 14.46
CA LEU A 58 15.44 8.26 15.42
C LEU A 58 15.09 7.87 16.86
N ASP A 59 15.74 8.55 17.80
CA ASP A 59 15.46 8.43 19.23
C ASP A 59 13.97 8.70 19.55
N PRO A 60 13.35 8.00 20.53
CA PRO A 60 11.92 8.12 20.82
C PRO A 60 11.48 9.56 21.13
N LYS A 61 12.36 10.39 21.70
CA LYS A 61 12.07 11.80 21.98
C LYS A 61 11.95 12.62 20.68
N ALA A 62 12.88 12.41 19.75
CA ALA A 62 12.85 13.07 18.45
C ALA A 62 11.67 12.61 17.59
N LYS A 63 11.34 11.31 17.63
CA LYS A 63 10.18 10.75 16.93
C LYS A 63 8.86 11.40 17.39
N ARG A 64 8.65 11.53 18.70
CA ARG A 64 7.45 12.19 19.25
C ARG A 64 7.33 13.65 18.81
N GLN A 65 8.42 14.40 18.84
CA GLN A 65 8.43 15.80 18.41
C GLN A 65 8.08 15.95 16.93
N ILE A 66 8.62 15.07 16.08
CA ILE A 66 8.33 15.08 14.64
C ILE A 66 6.87 14.69 14.36
N THR A 67 6.34 13.67 15.05
CA THR A 67 4.93 13.28 14.93
C THR A 67 4.01 14.44 15.31
N GLN A 68 4.29 15.11 16.43
CA GLN A 68 3.48 16.24 16.88
C GLN A 68 3.50 17.41 15.90
N LEU A 69 4.66 17.71 15.31
CA LEU A 69 4.76 18.72 14.24
C LEU A 69 3.94 18.30 13.02
N LEU A 70 4.07 17.05 12.56
CA LEU A 70 3.30 16.54 11.41
C LEU A 70 1.80 16.63 11.66
N ASP A 71 1.32 16.27 12.86
CA ASP A 71 -0.09 16.34 13.23
C ASP A 71 -0.61 17.79 13.13
N THR A 72 0.14 18.77 13.65
CA THR A 72 -0.26 20.19 13.54
C THR A 72 -0.31 20.69 12.09
N PHE A 73 0.62 20.25 11.23
CA PHE A 73 0.60 20.61 9.81
C PHE A 73 -0.59 19.98 9.08
N ILE A 74 -0.89 18.71 9.37
CA ILE A 74 -2.00 17.98 8.77
C ILE A 74 -3.35 18.60 9.20
N GLU A 75 -3.50 18.91 10.48
CA GLU A 75 -4.71 19.58 10.99
C GLU A 75 -4.90 20.94 10.34
N ARG A 76 -3.83 21.75 10.24
CA ARG A 76 -3.90 23.07 9.58
C ARG A 76 -4.32 22.96 8.12
N GLU A 77 -3.75 22.02 7.36
CA GLU A 77 -4.14 21.77 5.96
C GLU A 77 -5.59 21.32 5.84
N LYS A 78 -6.04 20.37 6.69
CA LYS A 78 -7.44 19.94 6.73
C LYS A 78 -8.39 21.08 7.06
N HIS A 79 -8.03 21.96 7.99
CA HIS A 79 -8.81 23.14 8.33
C HIS A 79 -8.89 24.11 7.16
N LYS A 80 -7.77 24.37 6.47
CA LYS A 80 -7.75 25.23 5.28
C LYS A 80 -8.62 24.68 4.15
N GLN A 81 -8.55 23.37 3.90
CA GLN A 81 -9.36 22.69 2.88
C GLN A 81 -10.85 22.75 3.20
N ARG A 82 -11.23 22.63 4.48
CA ARG A 82 -12.63 22.77 4.93
C ARG A 82 -13.16 24.19 4.77
N ILE A 83 -12.34 25.19 5.09
CA ILE A 83 -12.71 26.61 4.92
C ILE A 83 -12.89 26.93 3.43
N SER A 84 -11.95 26.50 2.57
CA SER A 84 -12.08 26.68 1.11
C SER A 84 -13.25 25.91 0.49
N ALA A 85 -13.73 24.84 1.13
CA ALA A 85 -14.91 24.09 0.69
C ALA A 85 -16.23 24.64 1.26
N GLN A 86 -16.17 25.54 2.25
CA GLN A 86 -17.33 26.27 2.77
C GLN A 86 -17.51 27.64 2.09
N GLU A 87 -16.46 28.18 1.48
CA GLU A 87 -16.47 29.43 0.72
C GLU A 87 -16.80 29.25 -0.79
N ALA A 88 -17.06 28.01 -1.24
CA ALA A 88 -17.46 27.67 -2.62
C ALA A 88 -18.90 27.14 -2.66
#